data_AF-A0A1D7YGB0-F1
#
_entry.id   AF-A0A1D7YGB0-F1
#
_cell.length_a   1.000
_cell.length_b   1.000
_cell.length_c   1.000
_cell.angle_alpha   90.00
_cell.angle_beta   90.00
_cell.angle_gamma   90.00
#
_symmetry.space_group_name_H-M   'P 1'
#
loop_
_entity.id
_entity.type
_entity.pdbx_description
1 polymer ?
#
loop_
_entity_poly.entity_id
_entity_poly.type
_entity_poly.pdbx_seq_one_letter_code
_entity_poly.pdbx_strand_id
1 'polypeptide(L)'
;MREFIVEADGGSRGNPGPAGYGAVVRDAATGEPLTEAAEYIGIATNNVAEYRGLLAGLSAARALDPTATVHVRMDSKLVIEQMSGRWKIKHPDMKPLATQARSVLPPDQVTYEWIPREQNKYADRLANEAMDAGTKGEQWSPSRSTAALGEQRPTAPEEQHVSTPGWGSAPDLGAPATFVLLRHGETPLTPQKRFSGSGGTDPSLSDAGREQARRTAEALARRGTVQAVIASPLTRTRETAGIVAARLGLDVTIEDGLRETDFGAWEGLTFGEVRDRHPDDLNAWLADPEAHPTGGGESFAETATRIAATRDKLVAAHAGRTVLLVSHVTPIKTFVRLALGAPPESLFRMELSAASLSAVAYYADGNASVRLFNDTSHLRP
;
A
#
# COMPACT_ATOMS: atom_id res chain seq x y z
N MET A 1 -14.14 14.28 35.53
CA MET A 1 -13.78 14.89 34.24
C MET A 1 -14.44 14.04 33.18
N ARG A 2 -15.11 14.64 32.19
CA ARG A 2 -15.77 13.88 31.14
C ARG A 2 -14.69 13.25 30.24
N GLU A 3 -14.99 12.08 29.72
CA GLU A 3 -14.09 11.36 28.81
C GLU A 3 -14.84 11.12 27.50
N PHE A 4 -14.16 11.41 26.39
CA PHE A 4 -14.68 11.18 25.05
C PHE A 4 -13.82 10.19 24.29
N ILE A 5 -14.47 9.39 23.46
CA ILE A 5 -13.80 8.58 22.44
C ILE A 5 -13.96 9.30 21.11
N VAL A 6 -12.86 9.59 20.43
CA VAL A 6 -12.86 10.14 19.07
C VAL A 6 -12.42 9.06 18.11
N GLU A 7 -13.35 8.63 17.25
CA GLU A 7 -13.07 7.73 16.13
C GLU A 7 -13.04 8.54 14.84
N ALA A 8 -11.98 8.41 14.05
CA ALA A 8 -11.82 9.15 12.80
C ALA A 8 -11.20 8.30 11.71
N ASP A 9 -11.55 8.60 10.47
CA ASP A 9 -11.03 7.96 9.25
C ASP A 9 -10.98 8.97 8.11
N GLY A 10 -10.20 8.67 7.07
CA GLY A 10 -10.11 9.44 5.84
C GLY A 10 -9.78 8.58 4.64
N GLY A 11 -10.46 8.84 3.53
CA GLY A 11 -10.33 8.11 2.28
C GLY A 11 -9.93 8.99 1.11
N SER A 12 -9.31 8.38 0.10
CA SER A 12 -9.05 9.00 -1.21
C SER A 12 -9.24 8.00 -2.36
N ARG A 13 -10.11 8.34 -3.32
CA ARG A 13 -10.40 7.51 -4.51
C ARG A 13 -9.35 7.76 -5.59
N GLY A 14 -8.32 6.91 -5.65
CA GLY A 14 -7.20 7.08 -6.61
C GLY A 14 -5.96 7.76 -6.05
N ASN A 15 -5.86 7.92 -4.72
CA ASN A 15 -4.72 8.41 -3.92
C ASN A 15 -3.44 8.90 -4.68
N PRO A 16 -3.31 10.20 -5.00
CA PRO A 16 -4.25 11.28 -4.69
C PRO A 16 -5.48 11.29 -5.60
N GLY A 17 -6.64 11.57 -5.03
CA GLY A 17 -7.91 11.66 -5.76
C GLY A 17 -9.00 12.28 -4.90
N PRO A 18 -10.27 12.24 -5.36
CA PRO A 18 -11.41 12.71 -4.56
C PRO A 18 -11.39 12.09 -3.16
N ALA A 19 -11.28 12.95 -2.15
CA ALA A 19 -10.97 12.58 -0.79
C ALA A 19 -11.96 13.22 0.19
N GLY A 20 -12.20 12.52 1.28
CA GLY A 20 -13.09 12.97 2.35
C GLY A 20 -12.73 12.29 3.65
N TYR A 21 -13.20 12.85 4.75
CA TYR A 21 -12.99 12.31 6.08
C TYR A 21 -14.31 12.12 6.82
N GLY A 22 -14.26 11.29 7.86
CA GLY A 22 -15.34 11.08 8.80
C GLY A 22 -14.79 11.01 10.22
N ALA A 23 -15.49 11.59 11.18
CA ALA A 23 -15.16 11.55 12.58
C ALA A 23 -16.43 11.52 13.44
N VAL A 24 -16.38 10.79 14.54
CA VAL A 24 -17.45 10.72 15.54
C VAL A 24 -16.86 10.89 16.94
N VAL A 25 -17.52 11.70 17.77
CA VAL A 25 -17.20 11.83 19.18
C VAL A 25 -18.25 11.08 19.97
N ARG A 26 -17.84 10.14 20.82
CA ARG A 26 -18.70 9.35 21.68
C ARG A 26 -18.47 9.69 23.15
N ASP A 27 -19.53 9.56 23.95
CA ASP A 27 -19.37 9.54 25.40
C ASP A 27 -18.68 8.23 25.81
N ALA A 28 -17.55 8.31 26.51
CA ALA A 28 -16.78 7.10 26.85
C ALA A 28 -17.52 6.16 27.82
N ALA A 29 -18.45 6.69 28.63
CA ALA A 29 -19.18 5.88 29.60
C ALA A 29 -20.35 5.11 28.97
N THR A 30 -21.02 5.69 27.97
CA THR A 30 -22.21 5.09 27.34
C THR A 30 -21.94 4.49 25.96
N GLY A 31 -20.89 4.94 25.26
CA GLY A 31 -20.61 4.61 23.86
C GLY A 31 -21.50 5.35 22.86
N GLU A 32 -22.43 6.18 23.33
CA GLU A 32 -23.35 6.94 22.48
C GLU A 32 -22.60 8.00 21.69
N PRO A 33 -22.82 8.11 20.36
CA PRO A 33 -22.25 9.19 19.57
C PRO A 33 -22.96 10.50 19.90
N LEU A 34 -22.16 11.49 20.30
CA LEU A 34 -22.60 12.82 20.69
C LEU A 34 -22.61 13.78 19.49
N THR A 35 -21.65 13.63 18.58
CA THR A 35 -21.55 14.45 17.37
C THR A 35 -20.75 13.74 16.29
N GLU A 36 -21.05 14.09 15.04
CA GLU A 36 -20.41 13.59 13.84
C GLU A 36 -19.87 14.76 13.01
N ALA A 37 -18.72 14.57 12.38
CA ALA A 37 -18.15 15.50 11.43
C ALA A 37 -17.66 14.73 10.20
N ALA A 38 -18.11 15.12 9.02
CA ALA A 38 -17.62 14.55 7.77
C ALA A 38 -17.59 15.64 6.70
N GLU A 39 -16.57 15.63 5.85
CA GLU A 39 -16.40 16.64 4.81
C GLU A 39 -15.67 16.06 3.60
N TYR A 40 -16.12 16.46 2.41
CA TYR A 40 -15.36 16.27 1.17
C TYR A 40 -14.31 17.36 1.04
N ILE A 41 -13.04 16.98 0.91
CA ILE A 41 -11.91 17.90 0.94
C ILE A 41 -11.27 18.11 -0.43
N GLY A 42 -11.97 17.75 -1.50
CA GLY A 42 -11.45 17.87 -2.87
C GLY A 42 -10.44 16.76 -3.20
N ILE A 43 -9.38 17.11 -3.92
CA ILE A 43 -8.31 16.17 -4.27
C ILE A 43 -7.25 16.17 -3.18
N ALA A 44 -7.08 15.05 -2.49
CA ALA A 44 -6.06 14.88 -1.47
C ALA A 44 -5.57 13.42 -1.40
N THR A 45 -4.47 13.19 -0.67
CA THR A 45 -4.00 11.83 -0.36
C THR A 45 -4.77 11.23 0.82
N ASN A 46 -4.72 9.90 0.97
CA ASN A 46 -5.37 9.20 2.09
C ASN A 46 -4.92 9.75 3.45
N ASN A 47 -3.61 9.89 3.64
CA ASN A 47 -3.04 10.37 4.90
C ASN A 47 -3.45 11.81 5.22
N VAL A 48 -3.62 12.67 4.20
CA VAL A 48 -4.13 14.03 4.39
C VAL A 48 -5.59 13.99 4.86
N ALA A 49 -6.41 13.12 4.27
CA ALA A 49 -7.80 12.92 4.69
C ALA A 49 -7.88 12.41 6.14
N GLU A 50 -7.08 11.41 6.51
CA GLU A 50 -7.04 10.87 7.89
C GLU A 50 -6.66 11.95 8.92
N TYR A 51 -5.64 12.77 8.61
CA TYR A 51 -5.24 13.89 9.48
C TYR A 51 -6.33 14.96 9.61
N ARG A 52 -7.09 15.21 8.53
CA ARG A 52 -8.24 16.12 8.55
C ARG A 52 -9.38 15.56 9.42
N GLY A 53 -9.65 14.25 9.32
CA GLY A 53 -10.61 13.55 10.18
C GLY A 53 -10.24 13.66 11.66
N LEU A 54 -8.98 13.40 12.01
CA LEU A 54 -8.49 13.57 13.38
C LEU A 54 -8.68 15.01 13.89
N LEU A 55 -8.28 16.00 13.09
CA LEU A 55 -8.41 17.41 13.44
C LEU A 55 -9.88 17.79 13.69
N ALA A 56 -10.79 17.32 12.84
CA ALA A 56 -12.22 17.56 12.98
C ALA A 56 -12.78 16.90 14.25
N GLY A 57 -12.42 15.64 14.53
CA GLY A 57 -12.85 14.91 15.72
C GLY A 57 -12.38 15.57 17.02
N LEU A 58 -11.11 15.97 17.11
CA LEU A 58 -10.58 16.69 18.27
C LEU A 58 -11.26 18.05 18.46
N SER A 59 -11.52 18.77 17.37
CA SER A 59 -12.18 20.08 17.42
C SER A 59 -13.63 19.94 17.90
N ALA A 60 -14.32 18.91 17.44
CA ALA A 60 -15.67 18.58 17.89
C ALA A 60 -15.71 18.18 19.37
N ALA A 61 -14.75 17.39 19.85
CA ALA A 61 -14.63 17.02 21.25
C ALA A 61 -14.36 18.25 22.15
N ARG A 62 -13.43 19.13 21.75
CA ARG A 62 -13.15 20.41 22.43
C ARG A 62 -14.39 21.31 22.50
N ALA A 63 -15.20 21.34 21.45
CA ALA A 63 -16.42 22.13 21.41
C ALA A 63 -17.51 21.60 22.36
N LEU A 64 -17.56 20.27 22.58
CA LEU A 64 -18.47 19.66 23.54
C LEU A 64 -18.06 19.92 25.00
N ASP A 65 -16.78 19.73 25.32
CA ASP A 65 -16.22 20.06 26.62
C ASP A 65 -14.71 20.32 26.49
N PRO A 66 -14.24 21.57 26.66
CA PRO A 66 -12.84 21.92 26.48
C PRO A 66 -11.92 21.39 27.59
N THR A 67 -12.49 20.82 28.66
CA THR A 67 -11.78 20.24 29.81
C THR A 67 -11.82 18.72 29.84
N ALA A 68 -12.50 18.08 28.89
CA ALA A 68 -12.59 16.62 28.81
C ALA A 68 -11.26 15.98 28.43
N THR A 69 -11.07 14.74 28.86
CA THR A 69 -10.03 13.86 28.30
C THR A 69 -10.58 13.20 27.05
N VAL A 70 -9.70 12.97 26.07
CA VAL A 70 -10.06 12.43 24.76
C VAL A 70 -9.16 11.26 24.44
N HIS A 71 -9.78 10.11 24.25
CA HIS A 71 -9.13 8.93 23.72
C HIS A 71 -9.39 8.82 22.21
N VAL A 72 -8.37 9.09 21.41
CA VAL A 72 -8.44 8.97 19.95
C VAL A 72 -8.20 7.52 19.55
N ARG A 73 -9.11 6.95 18.77
CA ARG A 73 -9.03 5.61 18.19
C ARG A 73 -9.12 5.72 16.67
N MET A 74 -8.08 5.29 15.96
CA MET A 74 -8.08 5.30 14.49
C MET A 74 -7.43 4.04 13.94
N ASP A 75 -7.84 3.60 12.76
CA ASP A 75 -7.22 2.50 12.03
C ASP A 75 -6.01 2.91 11.20
N SER A 76 -5.72 4.22 11.11
CA SER A 76 -4.45 4.73 10.60
C SER A 76 -3.33 4.65 11.63
N LYS A 77 -2.56 3.57 11.56
CA LYS A 77 -1.36 3.40 12.40
C LYS A 77 -0.36 4.53 12.18
N LEU A 78 -0.23 5.03 10.95
CA LEU A 78 0.64 6.15 10.63
C LEU A 78 0.27 7.39 11.45
N VAL A 79 -1.00 7.81 11.43
CA VAL A 79 -1.46 9.00 12.17
C VAL A 79 -1.28 8.79 13.67
N ILE A 80 -1.70 7.63 14.20
CA ILE A 80 -1.59 7.33 15.64
C ILE A 80 -0.14 7.39 16.13
N GLU A 81 0.78 6.75 15.42
CA GLU A 81 2.20 6.71 15.81
C GLU A 81 2.88 8.09 15.69
N GLN A 82 2.51 8.87 14.67
CA GLN A 82 3.02 10.22 14.48
C GLN A 82 2.48 11.19 15.54
N MET A 83 1.20 11.09 15.89
CA MET A 83 0.57 11.95 16.89
C MET A 83 1.01 11.60 18.31
N SER A 84 1.25 10.31 18.58
CA SER A 84 1.87 9.84 19.81
C SER A 84 3.35 10.23 19.97
N GLY A 85 3.96 10.83 18.94
CA GLY A 85 5.37 11.24 18.94
C GLY A 85 6.37 10.09 18.76
N ARG A 86 5.90 8.85 18.55
CA ARG A 86 6.76 7.68 18.33
C ARG A 86 7.40 7.73 16.93
N TRP A 87 6.68 8.25 15.94
CA TRP A 87 7.17 8.38 14.56
C TRP A 87 7.36 9.85 14.13
N LYS A 88 8.41 10.11 13.34
CA LYS A 88 8.69 11.45 12.80
C LYS A 88 7.79 11.77 11.61
N ILE A 89 7.20 12.96 11.61
CA ILE A 89 6.40 13.50 10.49
C ILE A 89 7.34 14.17 9.50
N LYS A 90 7.59 13.51 8.37
CA LYS A 90 8.49 14.03 7.32
C LYS A 90 7.74 14.78 6.21
N HIS A 91 6.53 14.35 5.88
CA HIS A 91 5.76 14.86 4.74
C HIS A 91 5.37 16.34 4.95
N PRO A 92 5.61 17.23 3.97
CA PRO A 92 5.33 18.67 4.10
C PRO A 92 3.86 18.96 4.39
N ASP A 93 2.93 18.26 3.74
CA ASP A 93 1.49 18.51 3.92
C ASP A 93 0.94 18.03 5.28
N MET A 94 1.59 17.04 5.89
CA MET A 94 1.14 16.48 7.17
C MET A 94 1.65 17.28 8.38
N LYS A 95 2.80 17.97 8.25
CA LYS A 95 3.38 18.77 9.34
C LYS A 95 2.43 19.88 9.83
N PRO A 96 1.80 20.70 8.97
CA PRO A 96 0.81 21.69 9.39
C PRO A 96 -0.39 21.05 10.07
N LEU A 97 -0.93 19.96 9.52
CA LEU A 97 -2.11 19.29 10.05
C LEU A 97 -1.85 18.69 11.44
N ALA A 98 -0.70 18.04 11.62
CA ALA A 98 -0.29 17.53 12.93
C ALA A 98 -0.06 18.65 13.95
N THR A 99 0.51 19.77 13.52
CA THR A 99 0.70 20.95 14.37
C THR A 99 -0.65 21.50 14.82
N GLN A 100 -1.61 21.62 13.90
CA GLN A 100 -2.97 22.04 14.20
C GLN A 100 -3.64 21.06 15.17
N ALA A 101 -3.63 19.76 14.88
CA ALA A 101 -4.25 18.74 15.73
C ALA A 101 -3.68 18.74 17.16
N ARG A 102 -2.35 18.88 17.32
CA ARG A 102 -1.70 19.00 18.64
C ARG A 102 -2.05 20.28 19.39
N SER A 103 -2.44 21.34 18.67
CA SER A 103 -2.87 22.60 19.30
C SER A 103 -4.33 22.57 19.73
N VAL A 104 -5.13 21.60 19.24
CA VAL A 104 -6.56 21.56 19.51
C VAL A 104 -6.83 21.34 20.97
N LEU A 105 -6.15 20.41 21.66
CA LEU A 105 -6.29 20.08 23.08
C LEU A 105 -4.90 20.00 23.75
N PRO A 106 -4.78 20.28 25.06
CA PRO A 106 -3.54 20.06 25.81
C PRO A 106 -3.03 18.61 25.66
N PRO A 107 -1.71 18.38 25.56
CA PRO A 107 -1.16 17.04 25.37
C PRO A 107 -1.50 16.03 26.46
N ASP A 108 -1.75 16.49 27.69
CA ASP A 108 -2.14 15.67 28.84
C ASP A 108 -3.62 15.25 28.81
N GLN A 109 -4.42 15.84 27.92
CA GLN A 109 -5.83 15.49 27.73
C GLN A 109 -6.05 14.48 26.60
N VAL A 110 -5.05 14.17 25.76
CA VAL A 110 -5.25 13.36 24.57
C VAL A 110 -4.37 12.10 24.58
N THR A 111 -5.00 10.95 24.44
CA THR A 111 -4.33 9.67 24.21
C THR A 111 -4.67 9.14 22.82
N TYR A 112 -3.80 8.30 22.27
CA TYR A 112 -3.94 7.77 20.92
C TYR A 112 -3.78 6.25 20.92
N GLU A 113 -4.77 5.56 20.39
CA GLU A 113 -4.82 4.11 20.22
C GLU A 113 -5.06 3.77 18.75
N TRP A 114 -4.32 2.80 18.25
CA TRP A 114 -4.60 2.21 16.96
C TRP A 114 -5.62 1.08 17.13
N ILE A 115 -6.65 1.05 16.29
CA ILE A 115 -7.67 0.01 16.28
C ILE A 115 -7.74 -0.68 14.92
N PRO A 116 -8.07 -1.98 14.83
CA PRO A 116 -8.32 -2.64 13.55
C PRO A 116 -9.45 -1.99 12.76
N ARG A 117 -9.38 -2.01 11.43
CA ARG A 117 -10.37 -1.41 10.54
C ARG A 117 -11.80 -1.93 10.77
N GLU A 118 -11.96 -3.22 11.09
CA GLU A 118 -13.28 -3.77 11.45
C GLU A 118 -13.93 -3.10 12.67
N GLN A 119 -13.16 -2.39 13.50
CA GLN A 119 -13.64 -1.64 14.66
C GLN A 119 -13.85 -0.14 14.37
N ASN A 120 -13.41 0.38 13.22
CA ASN A 120 -13.54 1.80 12.84
C ASN A 120 -14.63 2.05 11.77
N LYS A 121 -15.55 1.09 11.57
CA LYS A 121 -16.56 1.13 10.50
C LYS A 121 -17.45 2.37 10.51
N TYR A 122 -17.65 2.99 11.67
CA TYR A 122 -18.49 4.17 11.79
C TYR A 122 -17.85 5.39 11.12
N ALA A 123 -16.57 5.65 11.40
CA ALA A 123 -15.84 6.75 10.80
C ALA A 123 -15.57 6.50 9.30
N ASP A 124 -15.26 5.25 8.92
CA ASP A 124 -15.12 4.83 7.51
C ASP A 124 -16.41 5.11 6.70
N ARG A 125 -17.58 4.79 7.26
CA ARG A 125 -18.87 5.11 6.63
C ARG A 125 -19.02 6.62 6.42
N LEU A 126 -18.76 7.44 7.45
CA LEU A 126 -18.85 8.90 7.35
C LEU A 126 -17.91 9.46 6.27
N ALA A 127 -16.67 8.95 6.18
CA ALA A 127 -15.72 9.36 5.15
C ALA A 127 -16.22 9.02 3.73
N ASN A 128 -16.81 7.82 3.55
CA ASN A 128 -17.39 7.41 2.28
C ASN A 128 -18.61 8.25 1.88
N GLU A 129 -19.53 8.51 2.82
CA GLU A 129 -20.69 9.37 2.58
C GLU A 129 -20.26 10.80 2.18
N ALA A 130 -19.21 11.33 2.83
CA ALA A 130 -18.65 12.63 2.48
C ALA A 130 -18.09 12.65 1.05
N MET A 131 -17.29 11.64 0.68
CA MET A 131 -16.75 11.51 -0.68
C MET A 131 -17.86 11.37 -1.73
N ASP A 132 -18.92 10.63 -1.44
CA ASP A 132 -20.07 10.46 -2.34
C ASP A 132 -20.87 11.75 -2.53
N ALA A 133 -21.12 12.49 -1.45
CA ALA A 133 -21.77 13.80 -1.52
C ALA A 133 -20.94 14.77 -2.35
N GLY A 134 -19.65 14.88 -2.04
CA GLY A 134 -18.73 15.80 -2.73
C GLY A 134 -18.56 15.51 -4.22
N THR A 135 -18.51 14.23 -4.60
CA THR A 135 -18.43 13.82 -6.02
C THR A 135 -19.70 14.21 -6.79
N LYS A 136 -20.84 14.34 -6.11
CA LYS A 136 -22.11 14.83 -6.68
C LYS A 136 -22.26 16.36 -6.62
N GLY A 137 -21.26 17.07 -6.10
CA GLY A 137 -21.32 18.52 -5.87
C GLY A 137 -22.19 18.92 -4.68
N GLU A 138 -22.51 17.98 -3.79
CA GLU A 138 -23.30 18.20 -2.58
C GLU A 138 -22.40 18.31 -1.34
N GLN A 139 -22.86 19.03 -0.33
CA GLN A 139 -22.25 19.00 1.00
C GLN A 139 -22.88 17.87 1.83
N TRP A 140 -22.03 17.13 2.55
CA TRP A 140 -22.52 16.17 3.53
C TRP A 140 -23.27 16.88 4.66
N SER A 141 -24.32 16.24 5.17
CA SER A 141 -25.11 16.73 6.30
C SER A 141 -25.43 15.57 7.23
N PRO A 142 -25.32 15.73 8.57
CA PRO A 142 -25.67 14.68 9.53
C PRO A 142 -27.10 14.14 9.33
N SER A 143 -28.04 14.99 8.92
CA SER A 143 -29.44 14.59 8.66
C SER A 143 -29.63 13.68 7.44
N ARG A 144 -28.63 13.54 6.57
CA ARG A 144 -28.64 12.67 5.38
C ARG A 144 -27.80 11.40 5.56
N SER A 145 -27.16 11.24 6.71
CA SER A 145 -26.36 10.07 7.10
C SER A 145 -27.25 8.82 7.13
N THR A 146 -26.86 7.77 6.40
CA THR A 146 -27.73 6.60 6.21
C THR A 146 -27.66 5.60 7.39
N ALA A 147 -28.64 5.75 8.29
CA ALA A 147 -29.32 4.78 9.17
C ALA A 147 -28.68 4.22 10.47
N ALA A 148 -29.52 4.32 11.53
CA ALA A 148 -29.60 3.63 12.83
C ALA A 148 -28.40 3.68 13.79
N LEU A 149 -28.50 4.63 14.74
CA LEU A 149 -27.80 4.64 16.02
C LEU A 149 -28.24 3.43 16.88
N GLY A 150 -27.53 2.31 16.77
CA GLY A 150 -27.76 1.20 17.68
C GLY A 150 -27.28 -0.12 17.13
N GLU A 151 -25.99 -0.39 17.28
CA GLU A 151 -25.44 -1.70 17.62
C GLU A 151 -23.92 -1.59 17.59
N GLN A 152 -23.32 -1.42 18.78
CA GLN A 152 -22.09 -2.10 19.21
C GLN A 152 -21.72 -1.57 20.60
N ARG A 153 -22.14 -2.33 21.62
CA ARG A 153 -21.61 -2.20 22.97
C ARG A 153 -20.24 -2.88 22.99
N PRO A 154 -19.13 -2.21 23.33
CA PRO A 154 -17.88 -2.90 23.59
C PRO A 154 -18.02 -3.65 24.92
N THR A 155 -17.78 -4.95 24.91
CA THR A 155 -17.46 -5.70 26.13
C THR A 155 -16.09 -5.24 26.64
N ALA A 156 -15.97 -5.03 27.95
CA ALA A 156 -14.77 -4.54 28.62
C ALA A 156 -13.51 -5.36 28.27
N PRO A 157 -12.33 -4.75 28.09
CA PRO A 157 -11.10 -5.50 27.83
C PRO A 157 -10.54 -6.10 29.12
N GLU A 158 -10.18 -7.39 29.06
CA GLU A 158 -9.21 -7.99 29.99
C GLU A 158 -7.85 -7.31 29.82
N GLU A 159 -7.21 -7.01 30.95
CA GLU A 159 -5.86 -6.45 31.02
C GLU A 159 -4.85 -7.36 30.31
N GLN A 160 -4.40 -6.97 29.13
CA GLN A 160 -3.23 -7.55 28.49
C GLN A 160 -2.08 -6.53 28.51
N HIS A 161 -1.01 -6.94 29.19
CA HIS A 161 0.23 -6.21 29.34
C HIS A 161 0.75 -5.71 27.98
N VAL A 162 0.79 -4.38 27.82
CA VAL A 162 1.34 -3.70 26.65
C VAL A 162 2.87 -3.83 26.71
N SER A 163 3.44 -4.66 25.83
CA SER A 163 4.88 -4.67 25.60
C SER A 163 5.23 -3.60 24.55
N THR A 164 6.13 -2.69 24.93
CA THR A 164 6.75 -1.70 24.04
C THR A 164 7.55 -2.38 22.92
N PRO A 165 7.41 -2.01 21.64
CA PRO A 165 8.29 -2.49 20.59
C PRO A 165 9.63 -1.75 20.66
N GLY A 166 10.56 -2.32 21.43
CA GLY A 166 11.99 -2.13 21.22
C GLY A 166 12.47 -3.03 20.06
N TRP A 167 13.65 -2.73 19.51
CA TRP A 167 14.34 -3.48 18.44
C TRP A 167 14.72 -4.95 18.79
N GLY A 168 14.00 -5.61 19.71
CA GLY A 168 14.37 -6.92 20.26
C GLY A 168 13.23 -7.93 20.43
N SER A 169 11.97 -7.58 20.23
CA SER A 169 10.86 -8.55 20.25
C SER A 169 9.72 -8.01 19.42
N ALA A 170 9.43 -8.66 18.29
CA ALA A 170 8.21 -8.35 17.56
C ALA A 170 7.02 -8.71 18.45
N PRO A 171 6.07 -7.79 18.72
CA PRO A 171 4.75 -8.24 19.17
C PRO A 171 4.25 -9.26 18.15
N ASP A 172 3.47 -10.25 18.57
CA ASP A 172 2.95 -11.28 17.67
C ASP A 172 2.02 -10.62 16.63
N LEU A 173 2.60 -10.13 15.52
CA LEU A 173 1.94 -9.41 14.43
C LEU A 173 1.07 -10.34 13.56
N GLY A 174 0.84 -11.58 14.01
CA GLY A 174 0.40 -12.69 13.19
C GLY A 174 1.48 -13.10 12.18
N ALA A 175 1.37 -14.30 11.63
CA ALA A 175 2.28 -14.73 10.57
C ALA A 175 2.01 -13.89 9.30
N PRO A 176 3.01 -13.15 8.77
CA PRO A 176 2.80 -12.30 7.60
C PRO A 176 2.63 -13.12 6.32
N ALA A 177 1.89 -12.58 5.35
CA ALA A 177 2.03 -13.02 3.96
C ALA A 177 3.40 -12.56 3.45
N THR A 178 4.29 -13.49 3.12
CA THR A 178 5.64 -13.19 2.63
C THR A 178 5.70 -13.40 1.13
N PHE A 179 5.89 -12.34 0.37
CA PHE A 179 6.09 -12.41 -1.07
C PHE A 179 7.57 -12.46 -1.39
N VAL A 180 8.00 -13.56 -1.99
CA VAL A 180 9.30 -13.68 -2.67
C VAL A 180 9.07 -13.23 -4.10
N LEU A 181 9.64 -12.09 -4.48
CA LEU A 181 9.47 -11.49 -5.80
C LEU A 181 10.63 -11.92 -6.68
N LEU A 182 10.33 -12.63 -7.76
CA LEU A 182 11.30 -13.08 -8.75
C LEU A 182 11.08 -12.34 -10.07
N ARG A 183 12.08 -11.59 -10.52
CA ARG A 183 12.07 -11.09 -11.90
C ARG A 183 12.26 -12.29 -12.85
N HIS A 184 11.54 -12.33 -13.96
CA HIS A 184 11.78 -13.33 -15.00
C HIS A 184 13.26 -13.46 -15.38
N GLY A 185 13.67 -14.64 -15.85
CA GLY A 185 14.99 -14.86 -16.42
C GLY A 185 15.21 -14.03 -17.69
N GLU A 186 16.45 -13.91 -18.11
CA GLU A 186 16.82 -13.14 -19.30
C GLU A 186 16.02 -13.54 -20.56
N THR A 187 15.64 -12.52 -21.34
CA THR A 187 15.12 -12.66 -22.72
C THR A 187 16.11 -12.04 -23.70
N PRO A 188 16.00 -12.28 -25.02
CA PRO A 188 16.85 -11.62 -26.02
C PRO A 188 16.86 -10.08 -25.96
N LEU A 189 15.80 -9.47 -25.41
CA LEU A 189 15.67 -8.02 -25.24
C LEU A 189 16.35 -7.49 -23.97
N THR A 190 16.60 -8.34 -22.99
CA THR A 190 17.09 -7.94 -21.66
C THR A 190 18.51 -7.36 -21.69
N PRO A 191 19.52 -7.97 -22.35
CA PRO A 191 20.86 -7.39 -22.45
C PRO A 191 20.89 -6.04 -23.19
N GLN A 192 19.93 -5.85 -24.10
CA GLN A 192 19.79 -4.63 -24.89
C GLN A 192 19.06 -3.52 -24.13
N LYS A 193 18.53 -3.80 -22.93
CA LYS A 193 17.71 -2.86 -22.12
C LYS A 193 16.56 -2.26 -22.94
N ARG A 194 15.92 -3.08 -23.77
CA ARG A 194 14.74 -2.68 -24.54
C ARG A 194 13.50 -2.74 -23.65
N PHE A 195 12.58 -1.81 -23.85
CA PHE A 195 11.25 -1.87 -23.27
C PHE A 195 10.55 -3.16 -23.73
N SER A 196 10.00 -3.89 -22.78
CA SER A 196 9.33 -5.16 -23.02
C SER A 196 8.22 -5.28 -21.98
N GLY A 197 7.13 -4.59 -22.28
CA GLY A 197 5.94 -4.49 -21.45
C GLY A 197 4.94 -5.59 -21.75
N SER A 198 3.67 -5.32 -21.45
CA SER A 198 2.56 -6.23 -21.76
C SER A 198 1.96 -6.02 -23.15
N GLY A 199 2.22 -4.88 -23.81
CA GLY A 199 1.72 -4.59 -25.16
C GLY A 199 2.63 -5.09 -26.28
N GLY A 200 3.85 -5.52 -25.94
CA GLY A 200 4.89 -5.90 -26.90
C GLY A 200 4.85 -7.37 -27.37
N THR A 201 5.97 -7.83 -27.93
CA THR A 201 6.10 -9.14 -28.63
C THR A 201 6.15 -10.37 -27.70
N ASP A 202 5.95 -10.18 -26.39
CA ASP A 202 6.04 -11.21 -25.33
C ASP A 202 7.10 -12.32 -25.56
N PRO A 203 8.40 -11.98 -25.59
CA PRO A 203 9.44 -12.94 -25.94
C PRO A 203 9.62 -14.03 -24.87
N SER A 204 9.92 -15.25 -25.31
CA SER A 204 10.42 -16.35 -24.46
C SER A 204 11.78 -16.06 -23.83
N LEU A 205 12.18 -16.89 -22.87
CA LEU A 205 13.51 -16.83 -22.26
C LEU A 205 14.62 -17.14 -23.28
N SER A 206 15.79 -16.54 -23.08
CA SER A 206 17.04 -16.99 -23.69
C SER A 206 17.56 -18.27 -23.00
N ASP A 207 18.56 -18.92 -23.57
CA ASP A 207 19.19 -20.08 -22.89
C ASP A 207 19.84 -19.68 -21.57
N ALA A 208 20.45 -18.50 -21.52
CA ALA A 208 20.94 -17.91 -20.28
C ALA A 208 19.79 -17.67 -19.27
N GLY A 209 18.63 -17.19 -19.74
CA GLY A 209 17.44 -17.00 -18.90
C GLY A 209 16.87 -18.30 -18.34
N ARG A 210 16.86 -19.37 -19.13
CA ARG A 210 16.48 -20.72 -18.65
C ARG A 210 17.44 -21.22 -17.59
N GLU A 211 18.74 -21.02 -17.78
CA GLU A 211 19.74 -21.43 -16.80
C GLU A 211 19.65 -20.62 -15.50
N GLN A 212 19.45 -19.31 -15.60
CA GLN A 212 19.16 -18.46 -14.46
C GLN A 212 17.95 -19.00 -13.67
N ALA A 213 16.84 -19.32 -14.35
CA ALA A 213 15.65 -19.88 -13.70
C ALA A 213 15.94 -21.22 -12.98
N ARG A 214 16.73 -22.12 -13.58
CA ARG A 214 17.14 -23.38 -12.92
C ARG A 214 17.94 -23.13 -11.65
N ARG A 215 18.89 -22.18 -11.70
CA ARG A 215 19.71 -21.84 -10.54
C ARG A 215 18.89 -21.18 -9.42
N THR A 216 17.93 -20.33 -9.77
CA THR A 216 16.96 -19.79 -8.83
C THR A 216 16.12 -20.91 -8.22
N ALA A 217 15.68 -21.88 -9.02
CA ALA A 217 14.90 -23.02 -8.56
C ALA A 217 15.65 -23.84 -7.50
N GLU A 218 16.93 -24.16 -7.73
CA GLU A 218 17.78 -24.83 -6.75
C GLU A 218 17.97 -24.02 -5.47
N ALA A 219 18.16 -22.70 -5.59
CA ALA A 219 18.30 -21.84 -4.43
C ALA A 219 17.03 -21.78 -3.57
N LEU A 220 15.86 -21.69 -4.20
CA LEU A 220 14.57 -21.70 -3.50
C LEU A 220 14.26 -23.07 -2.90
N ALA A 221 14.59 -24.17 -3.59
CA ALA A 221 14.43 -25.52 -3.07
C ALA A 221 15.26 -25.76 -1.81
N ARG A 222 16.51 -25.26 -1.78
CA ARG A 222 17.36 -25.33 -0.58
C ARG A 222 16.79 -24.51 0.58
N ARG A 223 16.13 -23.38 0.32
CA ARG A 223 15.46 -22.57 1.36
C ARG A 223 14.22 -23.29 1.90
N GLY A 224 13.45 -23.97 1.05
CA GLY A 224 12.33 -24.83 1.46
C GLY A 224 11.11 -24.09 2.02
N THR A 225 11.02 -22.77 1.86
CA THR A 225 9.95 -21.96 2.47
C THR A 225 8.78 -21.65 1.53
N VAL A 226 8.95 -21.74 0.21
CA VAL A 226 7.91 -21.37 -0.76
C VAL A 226 6.77 -22.39 -0.75
N GLN A 227 5.53 -21.90 -0.60
CA GLN A 227 4.32 -22.73 -0.47
C GLN A 227 3.35 -22.56 -1.65
N ALA A 228 3.55 -21.55 -2.49
CA ALA A 228 2.77 -21.31 -3.71
C ALA A 228 3.59 -20.54 -4.74
N VAL A 229 3.31 -20.76 -6.03
CA VAL A 229 3.93 -20.04 -7.15
C VAL A 229 2.84 -19.35 -7.97
N ILE A 230 2.97 -18.04 -8.13
CA ILE A 230 2.07 -17.21 -8.91
C ILE A 230 2.88 -16.43 -9.94
N ALA A 231 2.41 -16.36 -11.17
CA ALA A 231 3.14 -15.72 -12.27
C ALA A 231 2.26 -14.74 -13.03
N SER A 232 2.90 -13.70 -13.56
CA SER A 232 2.31 -12.90 -14.64
C SER A 232 1.97 -13.76 -15.86
N PRO A 233 0.94 -13.39 -16.65
CA PRO A 233 0.52 -14.14 -17.84
C PRO A 233 1.56 -14.15 -18.98
N LEU A 234 2.57 -13.28 -18.93
CA LEU A 234 3.57 -13.15 -19.99
C LEU A 234 4.47 -14.39 -20.08
N THR A 235 4.87 -14.77 -21.30
CA THR A 235 5.55 -16.02 -21.62
C THR A 235 6.85 -16.18 -20.84
N ARG A 236 7.68 -15.14 -20.78
CA ARG A 236 8.94 -15.14 -19.99
C ARG A 236 8.73 -15.42 -18.50
N THR A 237 7.65 -14.91 -17.89
CA THR A 237 7.33 -15.17 -16.48
C THR A 237 6.75 -16.56 -16.29
N ARG A 238 5.92 -17.04 -17.22
CA ARG A 238 5.37 -18.41 -17.21
C ARG A 238 6.46 -19.46 -17.36
N GLU A 239 7.41 -19.28 -18.28
CA GLU A 239 8.56 -20.18 -18.45
C GLU A 239 9.45 -20.18 -17.19
N THR A 240 9.75 -19.01 -16.64
CA THR A 240 10.54 -18.90 -15.39
C THR A 240 9.83 -19.60 -14.23
N ALA A 241 8.54 -19.33 -14.04
CA ALA A 241 7.73 -19.92 -12.98
C ALA A 241 7.60 -21.43 -13.15
N GLY A 242 7.41 -21.93 -14.38
CA GLY A 242 7.31 -23.37 -14.66
C GLY A 242 8.59 -24.13 -14.31
N ILE A 243 9.75 -23.58 -14.65
CA ILE A 243 11.05 -24.17 -14.28
C ILE A 243 11.22 -24.25 -12.76
N VAL A 244 10.87 -23.17 -12.04
CA VAL A 244 10.98 -23.12 -10.58
C VAL A 244 9.96 -24.06 -9.92
N ALA A 245 8.70 -24.00 -10.34
CA ALA A 245 7.62 -24.78 -9.75
C ALA A 245 7.82 -26.29 -9.95
N ALA A 246 8.32 -26.73 -11.12
CA ALA A 246 8.67 -28.13 -11.36
C ALA A 246 9.72 -28.65 -10.37
N ARG A 247 10.70 -27.82 -10.00
CA ARG A 247 11.74 -28.19 -9.03
C ARG A 247 11.24 -28.18 -7.58
N LEU A 248 10.25 -27.34 -7.28
CA LEU A 248 9.62 -27.25 -5.95
C LEU A 248 8.47 -28.25 -5.76
N GLY A 249 7.98 -28.90 -6.82
CA GLY A 249 6.80 -29.77 -6.78
C GLY A 249 5.51 -28.99 -6.53
N LEU A 250 5.41 -27.78 -7.07
CA LEU A 250 4.25 -26.88 -6.93
C LEU A 250 3.61 -26.60 -8.29
N ASP A 251 2.33 -26.20 -8.27
CA ASP A 251 1.63 -25.68 -9.44
C ASP A 251 1.84 -24.17 -9.61
N VAL A 252 1.69 -23.67 -10.84
CA VAL A 252 1.75 -22.25 -11.16
C VAL A 252 0.34 -21.70 -11.36
N THR A 253 -0.03 -20.72 -10.53
CA THR A 253 -1.24 -19.91 -10.76
C THR A 253 -0.90 -18.67 -11.57
N ILE A 254 -1.78 -18.29 -12.52
CA ILE A 254 -1.59 -17.08 -13.32
C ILE A 254 -2.39 -15.93 -12.69
N GLU A 255 -1.75 -14.77 -12.54
CA GLU A 255 -2.36 -13.54 -12.04
C GLU A 255 -2.07 -12.39 -13.02
N ASP A 256 -3.12 -11.88 -13.66
CA ASP A 256 -3.02 -10.80 -14.66
C ASP A 256 -2.47 -9.51 -14.04
N GLY A 257 -2.84 -9.25 -12.77
CA GLY A 257 -2.37 -8.10 -12.01
C GLY A 257 -0.84 -8.01 -11.86
N LEU A 258 -0.10 -9.09 -12.11
CA LEU A 258 1.37 -9.13 -12.09
C LEU A 258 2.04 -8.77 -13.42
N ARG A 259 1.28 -8.46 -14.49
CA ARG A 259 1.83 -8.07 -15.79
C ARG A 259 2.73 -6.84 -15.72
N GLU A 260 3.73 -6.79 -16.59
CA GLU A 260 4.59 -5.60 -16.77
C GLU A 260 3.74 -4.41 -17.22
N THR A 261 4.21 -3.21 -16.95
CA THR A 261 3.65 -1.98 -17.51
C THR A 261 3.58 -2.06 -19.03
N ASP A 262 2.47 -1.63 -19.60
CA ASP A 262 2.36 -1.45 -21.05
C ASP A 262 3.10 -0.17 -21.49
N PHE A 263 4.12 -0.32 -22.32
CA PHE A 263 4.95 0.81 -22.77
C PHE A 263 4.51 1.39 -24.13
N GLY A 264 3.37 0.95 -24.68
CA GLY A 264 2.81 1.55 -25.89
C GLY A 264 3.72 1.48 -27.10
N ALA A 265 3.92 2.60 -27.78
CA ALA A 265 4.79 2.70 -28.95
C ALA A 265 6.28 2.48 -28.62
N TRP A 266 6.67 2.44 -27.33
CA TRP A 266 8.05 2.23 -26.92
C TRP A 266 8.44 0.76 -26.87
N GLU A 267 7.47 -0.15 -26.99
CA GLU A 267 7.72 -1.59 -26.99
C GLU A 267 8.81 -2.00 -28.00
N GLY A 268 9.79 -2.76 -27.52
CA GLY A 268 10.94 -3.19 -28.33
C GLY A 268 12.00 -2.11 -28.57
N LEU A 269 11.80 -0.85 -28.16
CA LEU A 269 12.80 0.21 -28.30
C LEU A 269 13.76 0.22 -27.10
N THR A 270 15.00 0.65 -27.32
CA THR A 270 15.91 1.01 -26.23
C THR A 270 15.56 2.38 -25.67
N PHE A 271 16.00 2.66 -24.44
CA PHE A 271 15.86 4.00 -23.86
C PHE A 271 16.46 5.12 -24.73
N GLY A 272 17.59 4.84 -25.39
CA GLY A 272 18.20 5.79 -26.33
C GLY A 272 17.32 6.06 -27.55
N GLU A 273 16.76 5.01 -28.15
CA GLU A 273 15.84 5.15 -29.28
C GLU A 273 14.54 5.86 -28.90
N VAL A 274 14.00 5.64 -27.69
CA VAL A 274 12.84 6.39 -27.20
C VAL A 274 13.20 7.86 -27.01
N ARG A 275 14.35 8.17 -26.40
CA ARG A 275 14.80 9.55 -26.23
C ARG A 275 14.97 10.27 -27.57
N ASP A 276 15.44 9.59 -28.60
CA ASP A 276 15.67 10.19 -29.91
C ASP A 276 14.35 10.36 -30.70
N ARG A 277 13.39 9.43 -30.56
CA ARG A 277 12.12 9.44 -31.32
C ARG A 277 10.96 10.15 -30.62
N HIS A 278 10.96 10.15 -29.29
CA HIS A 278 9.88 10.63 -28.42
C HIS A 278 10.43 11.43 -27.20
N PRO A 279 11.27 12.47 -27.42
CA PRO A 279 11.95 13.18 -26.32
C PRO A 279 10.99 13.84 -25.33
N ASP A 280 9.92 14.49 -25.81
CA ASP A 280 8.97 15.20 -24.96
C ASP A 280 8.15 14.23 -24.10
N ASP A 281 7.68 13.13 -24.70
CA ASP A 281 6.92 12.09 -24.00
C ASP A 281 7.78 11.38 -22.95
N LEU A 282 9.04 11.10 -23.27
CA LEU A 282 9.98 10.52 -22.30
C LEU A 282 10.24 11.47 -21.12
N ASN A 283 10.41 12.77 -21.38
CA ASN A 283 10.61 13.77 -20.33
C ASN A 283 9.37 13.88 -19.43
N ALA A 284 8.16 13.88 -20.02
CA ALA A 284 6.91 13.90 -19.27
C ALA A 284 6.77 12.64 -18.39
N TRP A 285 7.01 11.46 -18.95
CA TRP A 285 6.90 10.17 -18.25
C TRP A 285 7.88 10.01 -17.08
N LEU A 286 9.07 10.62 -17.17
CA LEU A 286 10.03 10.63 -16.07
C LEU A 286 9.68 11.65 -14.98
N ALA A 287 9.00 12.73 -15.32
CA ALA A 287 8.67 13.82 -14.41
C ALA A 287 7.33 13.64 -13.71
N ASP A 288 6.36 13.00 -14.37
CA ASP A 288 4.98 12.85 -13.92
C ASP A 288 4.57 11.37 -13.91
N PRO A 289 4.26 10.77 -12.74
CA PRO A 289 3.81 9.38 -12.65
C PRO A 289 2.47 9.12 -13.34
N GLU A 290 1.67 10.15 -13.63
CA GLU A 290 0.39 10.05 -14.34
C GLU A 290 0.57 10.05 -15.86
N ALA A 291 1.73 10.46 -16.37
CA ALA A 291 1.96 10.53 -17.80
C ALA A 291 1.99 9.13 -18.43
N HIS A 292 1.42 9.03 -19.63
CA HIS A 292 1.36 7.80 -20.43
C HIS A 292 2.45 7.81 -21.51
N PRO A 293 2.98 6.63 -21.87
CA PRO A 293 3.84 6.53 -23.04
C PRO A 293 3.08 6.86 -24.33
N THR A 294 3.80 7.28 -25.36
CA THR A 294 3.25 7.57 -26.69
C THR A 294 2.51 6.36 -27.24
N GLY A 295 1.37 6.57 -27.91
CA GLY A 295 0.62 5.50 -28.56
C GLY A 295 -0.28 4.68 -27.62
N GLY A 296 -0.49 5.15 -26.39
CA GLY A 296 -1.25 4.45 -25.36
C GLY A 296 -0.33 3.61 -24.47
N GLY A 297 -0.89 2.97 -23.44
CA GLY A 297 -0.14 2.17 -22.47
C GLY A 297 -0.56 2.49 -21.04
N GLU A 298 0.23 2.05 -20.06
CA GLU A 298 -0.02 2.31 -18.65
C GLU A 298 0.93 3.39 -18.11
N SER A 299 0.38 4.33 -17.33
CA SER A 299 1.19 5.20 -16.49
C SER A 299 1.77 4.42 -15.29
N PHE A 300 2.74 5.02 -14.60
CA PHE A 300 3.25 4.43 -13.37
C PHE A 300 2.19 4.42 -12.25
N ALA A 301 1.30 5.40 -12.24
CA ALA A 301 0.18 5.48 -11.30
C ALA A 301 -0.87 4.40 -11.54
N GLU A 302 -1.22 4.13 -12.80
CA GLU A 302 -2.12 3.03 -13.16
C GLU A 302 -1.51 1.67 -12.79
N THR A 303 -0.21 1.48 -13.10
CA THR A 303 0.53 0.29 -12.67
C THR A 303 0.52 0.17 -11.15
N ALA A 304 0.74 1.27 -10.41
CA ALA A 304 0.73 1.26 -8.95
C ALA A 304 -0.63 0.88 -8.38
N THR A 305 -1.71 1.40 -8.95
CA THR A 305 -3.09 1.06 -8.57
C THR A 305 -3.38 -0.43 -8.78
N ARG A 306 -3.02 -0.96 -9.96
CA ARG A 306 -3.16 -2.39 -10.28
C ARG A 306 -2.35 -3.28 -9.34
N ILE A 307 -1.12 -2.90 -9.03
CA ILE A 307 -0.25 -3.67 -8.13
C ILE A 307 -0.72 -3.60 -6.69
N ALA A 308 -1.23 -2.46 -6.23
CA ALA A 308 -1.82 -2.34 -4.89
C ALA A 308 -3.05 -3.25 -4.73
N ALA A 309 -3.99 -3.23 -5.69
CA ALA A 309 -5.14 -4.12 -5.69
C ALA A 309 -4.74 -5.61 -5.72
N THR A 310 -3.73 -5.94 -6.53
CA THR A 310 -3.19 -7.30 -6.64
C THR A 310 -2.51 -7.75 -5.35
N ARG A 311 -1.71 -6.86 -4.73
CA ARG A 311 -1.10 -7.08 -3.42
C ARG A 311 -2.17 -7.42 -2.40
N ASP A 312 -3.20 -6.59 -2.26
CA ASP A 312 -4.22 -6.74 -1.21
C ASP A 312 -4.98 -8.05 -1.37
N LYS A 313 -5.37 -8.39 -2.61
CA LYS A 313 -5.96 -9.68 -2.97
C LYS A 313 -5.07 -10.86 -2.53
N LEU A 314 -3.78 -10.82 -2.89
CA LEU A 314 -2.85 -11.93 -2.60
C LEU A 314 -2.47 -12.01 -1.13
N VAL A 315 -2.38 -10.88 -0.41
CA VAL A 315 -2.10 -10.85 1.03
C VAL A 315 -3.25 -11.53 1.77
N ALA A 316 -4.50 -11.19 1.42
CA ALA A 316 -5.67 -11.82 2.01
C ALA A 316 -5.74 -13.33 1.71
N ALA A 317 -5.44 -13.73 0.47
CA ALA A 317 -5.49 -15.15 0.06
C ALA A 317 -4.37 -16.01 0.66
N HIS A 318 -3.25 -15.41 1.06
CA HIS A 318 -2.04 -16.12 1.48
C HIS A 318 -1.48 -15.65 2.83
N ALA A 319 -2.35 -15.20 3.74
CA ALA A 319 -1.98 -14.85 5.10
C ALA A 319 -1.17 -15.99 5.77
N GLY A 320 -0.06 -15.64 6.41
CA GLY A 320 0.85 -16.58 7.06
C GLY A 320 1.64 -17.50 6.13
N ARG A 321 1.58 -17.30 4.81
CA ARG A 321 2.29 -18.13 3.83
C ARG A 321 3.39 -17.37 3.11
N THR A 322 4.39 -18.11 2.64
CA THR A 322 5.43 -17.60 1.73
C THR A 322 5.08 -17.97 0.29
N VAL A 323 4.88 -16.96 -0.56
CA VAL A 323 4.45 -17.10 -1.95
C VAL A 323 5.52 -16.55 -2.87
N LEU A 324 5.88 -17.30 -3.91
CA LEU A 324 6.74 -16.82 -4.99
C LEU A 324 5.88 -16.11 -6.03
N LEU A 325 6.14 -14.83 -6.26
CA LEU A 325 5.54 -14.04 -7.33
C LEU A 325 6.56 -13.83 -8.44
N VAL A 326 6.31 -14.40 -9.62
CA VAL A 326 7.19 -14.26 -10.79
C VAL A 326 6.65 -13.17 -11.71
N SER A 327 7.39 -12.07 -11.79
CA SER A 327 6.93 -10.83 -12.43
C SER A 327 8.10 -10.09 -13.11
N HIS A 328 7.97 -8.78 -13.25
CA HIS A 328 8.79 -7.92 -14.11
C HIS A 328 9.35 -6.72 -13.36
N VAL A 329 10.03 -5.83 -14.05
CA VAL A 329 10.78 -4.74 -13.42
C VAL A 329 9.85 -3.76 -12.72
N THR A 330 8.83 -3.25 -13.41
CA THR A 330 7.97 -2.21 -12.82
C THR A 330 7.11 -2.75 -11.68
N PRO A 331 6.36 -3.87 -11.83
CA PRO A 331 5.62 -4.50 -10.74
C PRO A 331 6.44 -4.75 -9.48
N ILE A 332 7.63 -5.36 -9.59
CA ILE A 332 8.44 -5.72 -8.43
C ILE A 332 8.93 -4.47 -7.71
N LYS A 333 9.41 -3.47 -8.45
CA LYS A 333 9.79 -2.18 -7.88
C LYS A 333 8.61 -1.48 -7.22
N THR A 334 7.41 -1.59 -7.80
CA THR A 334 6.19 -1.03 -7.22
C THR A 334 5.80 -1.73 -5.91
N PHE A 335 5.89 -3.05 -5.81
CA PHE A 335 5.71 -3.75 -4.54
C PHE A 335 6.68 -3.24 -3.46
N VAL A 336 7.96 -3.12 -3.80
CA VAL A 336 8.99 -2.62 -2.86
C VAL A 336 8.74 -1.16 -2.47
N ARG A 337 8.40 -0.31 -3.44
CA ARG A 337 8.05 1.10 -3.21
C ARG A 337 6.87 1.21 -2.24
N LEU A 338 5.78 0.49 -2.50
CA LEU A 338 4.57 0.52 -1.66
C LEU A 338 4.89 0.01 -0.25
N ALA A 339 5.68 -1.04 -0.11
CA ALA A 339 6.10 -1.57 1.18
C ALA A 339 6.96 -0.60 2.00
N LEU A 340 7.79 0.21 1.34
CA LEU A 340 8.62 1.23 1.98
C LEU A 340 7.88 2.55 2.23
N GLY A 341 6.64 2.71 1.73
CA GLY A 341 5.97 4.00 1.68
C GLY A 341 6.75 5.04 0.87
N ALA A 342 7.52 4.60 -0.12
CA ALA A 342 8.44 5.44 -0.87
C ALA A 342 7.70 6.24 -1.98
N PRO A 343 8.17 7.45 -2.32
CA PRO A 343 7.53 8.27 -3.35
C PRO A 343 7.81 7.71 -4.77
N PRO A 344 6.98 8.02 -5.79
CA PRO A 344 7.04 7.43 -7.13
C PRO A 344 8.42 7.43 -7.79
N GLU A 345 9.19 8.51 -7.64
CA GLU A 345 10.54 8.68 -8.21
C GLU A 345 11.55 7.62 -7.75
N SER A 346 11.23 6.89 -6.67
CA SER A 346 12.05 5.78 -6.18
C SER A 346 12.15 4.63 -7.19
N LEU A 347 11.17 4.49 -8.10
CA LEU A 347 11.20 3.49 -9.18
C LEU A 347 12.46 3.61 -10.06
N PHE A 348 12.95 4.84 -10.28
CA PHE A 348 14.14 5.13 -11.07
C PHE A 348 15.45 4.98 -10.30
N ARG A 349 15.38 4.81 -8.97
CA ARG A 349 16.55 4.64 -8.09
C ARG A 349 16.81 3.18 -7.71
N MET A 350 15.98 2.27 -8.21
CA MET A 350 16.07 0.85 -7.98
C MET A 350 16.66 0.17 -9.21
N GLU A 351 17.68 -0.66 -9.04
CA GLU A 351 18.14 -1.59 -10.06
C GLU A 351 17.58 -2.98 -9.77
N LEU A 352 17.12 -3.69 -10.81
CA LEU A 352 16.58 -5.03 -10.68
C LEU A 352 17.13 -5.91 -11.80
N SER A 353 17.93 -6.91 -11.45
CA SER A 353 18.61 -7.81 -12.39
C SER A 353 17.70 -8.96 -12.81
N ALA A 354 17.93 -9.55 -13.99
CA ALA A 354 17.22 -10.76 -14.43
C ALA A 354 17.39 -11.90 -13.40
N ALA A 355 16.33 -12.67 -13.17
CA ALA A 355 16.27 -13.73 -12.16
C ALA A 355 16.67 -13.31 -10.72
N SER A 356 16.66 -12.01 -10.41
CA SER A 356 16.91 -11.53 -9.05
C SER A 356 15.74 -11.82 -8.12
N LEU A 357 16.07 -12.02 -6.84
CA LEU A 357 15.10 -12.22 -5.77
C LEU A 357 14.99 -10.97 -4.89
N SER A 358 13.76 -10.56 -4.61
CA SER A 358 13.43 -9.62 -3.54
C SER A 358 12.42 -10.27 -2.59
N ALA A 359 12.25 -9.75 -1.38
CA ALA A 359 11.32 -10.30 -0.42
C ALA A 359 10.63 -9.21 0.38
N VAL A 360 9.31 -9.27 0.47
CA VAL A 360 8.48 -8.35 1.25
C VAL A 360 7.52 -9.15 2.11
N ALA A 361 7.46 -8.85 3.41
CA ALA A 361 6.47 -9.39 4.33
C ALA A 361 5.38 -8.35 4.60
N TYR A 362 4.12 -8.74 4.44
CA TYR A 362 2.94 -7.91 4.72
C TYR A 362 2.19 -8.44 5.94
N TYR A 363 1.91 -7.57 6.88
CA TYR A 363 1.27 -7.87 8.16
C TYR A 363 -0.19 -7.42 8.17
N ALA A 364 -0.99 -8.02 9.05
CA ALA A 364 -2.44 -7.77 9.13
C ALA A 364 -2.79 -6.33 9.53
N ASP A 365 -1.87 -5.64 10.22
CA ASP A 365 -2.00 -4.23 10.61
C ASP A 365 -1.69 -3.24 9.47
N GLY A 366 -1.52 -3.74 8.24
CA GLY A 366 -1.16 -2.95 7.06
C GLY A 366 0.33 -2.60 6.99
N ASN A 367 1.15 -3.01 7.96
CA ASN A 367 2.59 -2.77 7.92
C ASN A 367 3.29 -3.73 6.94
N ALA A 368 4.45 -3.31 6.44
CA ALA A 368 5.27 -4.10 5.53
C ALA A 368 6.76 -4.02 5.89
N SER A 369 7.49 -5.09 5.57
CA SER A 369 8.95 -5.16 5.75
C SER A 369 9.61 -5.69 4.49
N VAL A 370 10.45 -4.87 3.85
CA VAL A 370 11.35 -5.33 2.78
C VAL A 370 12.53 -6.04 3.41
N ARG A 371 12.66 -7.35 3.18
CA ARG A 371 13.67 -8.22 3.78
C ARG A 371 14.87 -8.48 2.86
N LEU A 372 14.65 -8.33 1.55
CA LEU A 372 15.65 -8.58 0.52
C LEU A 372 15.32 -7.74 -0.71
N PHE A 373 16.33 -7.23 -1.39
CA PHE A 373 16.16 -6.51 -2.66
C PHE A 373 17.28 -6.87 -3.64
N ASN A 374 16.89 -7.25 -4.86
CA ASN A 374 17.78 -7.54 -5.99
C ASN A 374 18.92 -8.54 -5.71
N ASP A 375 18.66 -9.61 -4.94
CA ASP A 375 19.66 -10.65 -4.66
C ASP A 375 19.89 -11.53 -5.89
N THR A 376 21.15 -11.61 -6.30
CA THR A 376 21.64 -12.45 -7.41
C THR A 376 22.75 -13.40 -6.96
N SER A 377 22.95 -13.58 -5.65
CA SER A 377 24.01 -14.45 -5.10
C SER A 377 23.95 -15.88 -5.66
N HIS A 378 22.75 -16.42 -5.87
CA HIS A 378 22.51 -17.74 -6.45
C HIS A 378 22.94 -17.89 -7.92
N LEU A 379 23.20 -16.78 -8.63
CA LEU A 379 23.68 -16.73 -10.00
C LEU A 379 25.21 -16.61 -10.09
N ARG A 380 25.91 -16.45 -8.97
CA ARG A 380 27.38 -16.40 -8.95
C ARG A 380 27.94 -17.84 -9.03
N PRO A 381 28.95 -18.09 -9.87
CA PRO A 381 29.52 -19.44 -10.05
C PRO A 381 30.07 -20.03 -8.75
#